data_AF-A0A2D6RH55-F1
#
_entry.id   AF-A0A2D6RH55-F1
#
_cell.length_a   1.000
_cell.length_b   1.000
_cell.length_c   1.000
_cell.angle_alpha   90.00
_cell.angle_beta   90.00
_cell.angle_gamma   90.00
#
_symmetry.space_group_name_H-M   'P 1'
#
loop_
_entity.id
_entity.type
_entity.pdbx_description
1 polymer ?
#
loop_
_entity_poly.entity_id
_entity_poly.type
_entity_poly.pdbx_seq_one_letter_code
_entity_poly.pdbx_strand_id
1 'polypeptide(L)'
;MKNLLKISFLPLAVISNVAIADWSTTVTGVSDYTFNGVSQTNNDPALQVSLDKSFDGGVYAGSWASNVDFGDDTDIEWDFYAGQYISLNDALSLDYGIAYYSYHGGDNSSDGNYPEAYAKFGYASELGQTEFNFWYSWDYFGTGAGHTVSMIAHSYELAPNHTLRASFDVSNSLDGDKWLWDGENSSYHHYRLAYQTSFAGVNFEVAAENTNLDWDTADGRVVVSISKTFSL
;
A
#
# COMPACT_ATOMS: atom_id res chain seq x y z
N MET A 1 36.27 15.91 6.33
CA MET A 1 34.98 16.08 7.04
C MET A 1 33.91 16.37 5.99
N LYS A 2 33.24 15.33 5.49
CA LYS A 2 32.08 15.44 4.59
C LYS A 2 30.91 14.83 5.36
N ASN A 3 29.88 15.62 5.60
CA ASN A 3 28.71 15.23 6.37
C ASN A 3 27.98 14.09 5.66
N LEU A 4 27.91 12.93 6.31
CA LEU A 4 27.07 11.81 5.93
C LEU A 4 25.61 12.23 6.16
N LEU A 5 24.87 12.54 5.10
CA LEU A 5 23.41 12.53 5.16
C LEU A 5 22.99 11.09 5.51
N LYS A 6 22.43 10.92 6.70
CA LYS A 6 21.78 9.68 7.13
C LYS A 6 20.44 9.63 6.41
N ILE A 7 20.24 8.56 5.64
CA ILE A 7 19.10 8.32 4.78
C ILE A 7 17.87 8.05 5.65
N SER A 8 16.83 8.82 5.40
CA SER A 8 15.55 8.77 6.09
C SER A 8 14.58 7.85 5.38
N PHE A 9 13.79 7.16 6.19
CA PHE A 9 12.79 6.16 5.82
C PHE A 9 11.94 6.58 4.62
N LEU A 10 12.12 5.87 3.50
CA LEU A 10 11.03 5.65 2.54
C LEU A 10 10.26 4.41 3.01
N PRO A 11 8.92 4.43 3.04
CA PRO A 11 8.19 3.17 3.07
C PRO A 11 8.47 2.52 1.70
N LEU A 12 9.33 1.50 1.70
CA LEU A 12 9.81 0.77 0.52
C LEU A 12 10.80 1.51 -0.41
N ALA A 13 11.91 2.03 0.12
CA ALA A 13 13.15 2.09 -0.68
C ALA A 13 14.22 1.19 -0.05
N VAL A 14 14.47 0.06 -0.71
CA VAL A 14 15.63 -0.78 -0.46
C VAL A 14 16.88 0.07 -0.67
N ILE A 15 17.65 0.28 0.40
CA ILE A 15 19.02 0.76 0.31
C ILE A 15 19.81 -0.36 -0.34
N SER A 16 20.10 -0.22 -1.64
CA SER A 16 20.85 -1.18 -2.43
C SER A 16 22.31 -1.24 -1.97
N ASN A 17 22.61 -2.13 -1.03
CA ASN A 17 23.90 -2.78 -1.03
C ASN A 17 23.84 -3.89 -2.08
N VAL A 18 24.85 -3.95 -2.95
CA VAL A 18 25.00 -5.00 -3.96
C VAL A 18 25.18 -6.33 -3.22
N ALA A 19 24.10 -7.11 -3.09
CA ALA A 19 24.11 -8.41 -2.45
C ALA A 19 23.16 -9.38 -3.18
N ILE A 20 23.63 -10.62 -3.30
CA ILE A 20 22.92 -11.77 -3.86
C ILE A 20 21.56 -11.89 -3.17
N ALA A 21 20.49 -11.67 -3.94
CA ALA A 21 19.08 -11.80 -3.55
C ALA A 21 18.76 -11.71 -2.05
N ASP A 22 18.59 -10.49 -1.53
CA ASP A 22 18.21 -10.26 -0.15
C ASP A 22 16.72 -10.63 0.05
N TRP A 23 16.48 -11.62 0.90
CA TRP A 23 15.14 -11.96 1.38
C TRP A 23 14.82 -11.12 2.61
N SER A 24 13.57 -10.69 2.71
CA SER A 24 13.07 -10.05 3.92
C SER A 24 11.63 -10.45 4.22
N THR A 25 11.24 -10.30 5.47
CA THR A 25 9.85 -10.48 5.91
C THR A 25 9.46 -9.33 6.81
N THR A 26 8.26 -8.79 6.63
CA THR A 26 7.71 -7.77 7.50
C THR A 26 6.49 -8.32 8.22
N VAL A 27 6.42 -8.13 9.53
CA VAL A 27 5.22 -8.43 10.33
C VAL A 27 4.64 -7.11 10.82
N THR A 28 3.35 -6.91 10.62
CA THR A 28 2.62 -5.69 11.00
C THR A 28 1.37 -6.06 11.78
N GLY A 29 1.19 -5.44 12.94
CA GLY A 29 -0.11 -5.37 13.61
C GLY A 29 -0.73 -4.00 13.33
N VAL A 30 -1.99 -3.97 12.91
CA VAL A 30 -2.73 -2.74 12.61
C VAL A 30 -4.09 -2.76 13.27
N SER A 31 -4.58 -1.61 13.71
CA SER A 31 -5.89 -1.49 14.38
C SER A 31 -7.07 -1.66 13.43
N ASP A 32 -6.88 -1.40 12.14
CA ASP A 32 -7.84 -1.57 11.05
C ASP A 32 -7.04 -1.67 9.74
N TYR A 33 -7.22 -2.75 8.97
CA TYR A 33 -6.60 -2.87 7.65
C TYR A 33 -7.46 -2.14 6.62
N THR A 34 -6.95 -1.03 6.09
CA THR A 34 -7.65 -0.23 5.08
C THR A 34 -6.99 -0.33 3.71
N PHE A 35 -7.80 -0.49 2.67
CA PHE A 35 -7.40 -0.40 1.27
C PHE A 35 -8.09 0.82 0.63
N ASN A 36 -7.31 1.82 0.21
CA ASN A 36 -7.81 3.12 -0.30
C ASN A 36 -8.90 3.75 0.58
N GLY A 37 -8.75 3.64 1.90
CA GLY A 37 -9.68 4.22 2.88
C GLY A 37 -10.91 3.36 3.22
N VAL A 38 -11.07 2.19 2.59
CA VAL A 38 -12.13 1.23 2.94
C VAL A 38 -11.54 0.11 3.81
N SER A 39 -12.15 -0.15 4.97
CA SER A 39 -11.73 -1.25 5.85
C SER A 39 -11.95 -2.58 5.15
N GLN A 40 -10.94 -3.43 5.20
CA GLN A 40 -10.96 -4.81 4.75
C GLN A 40 -11.16 -5.78 5.92
N THR A 41 -11.24 -5.27 7.16
CA THR A 41 -11.41 -6.06 8.39
C THR A 41 -12.61 -5.57 9.20
N ASN A 42 -13.59 -4.94 8.55
CA ASN A 42 -14.79 -4.42 9.21
C ASN A 42 -14.50 -3.57 10.46
N ASN A 43 -13.49 -2.69 10.36
CA ASN A 43 -12.98 -1.83 11.43
C ASN A 43 -12.33 -2.57 12.62
N ASP A 44 -12.02 -3.85 12.47
CA ASP A 44 -11.32 -4.66 13.47
C ASP A 44 -9.80 -4.78 13.19
N PRO A 45 -8.98 -5.14 14.20
CA PRO A 45 -7.55 -5.30 14.03
C PRO A 45 -7.13 -6.38 13.03
N ALA A 46 -5.98 -6.17 12.39
CA ALA A 46 -5.38 -7.12 11.46
C ALA A 46 -3.94 -7.46 11.80
N LEU A 47 -3.55 -8.70 11.51
CA LEU A 47 -2.15 -9.14 11.47
C LEU A 47 -1.76 -9.36 10.01
N GLN A 48 -0.73 -8.66 9.58
CA GLN A 48 -0.24 -8.69 8.21
C GLN A 48 1.19 -9.22 8.19
N VAL A 49 1.52 -10.00 7.16
CA VAL A 49 2.86 -10.53 6.95
C VAL A 49 3.25 -10.47 5.48
N SER A 50 4.51 -10.10 5.21
CA SER A 50 5.09 -10.16 3.87
C SER A 50 6.30 -11.10 3.82
N LEU A 51 6.56 -11.65 2.64
CA LEU A 51 7.82 -12.27 2.27
C LEU A 51 8.27 -11.67 0.94
N ASP A 52 9.44 -11.05 0.95
CA ASP A 52 9.95 -10.24 -0.14
C ASP A 52 11.33 -10.73 -0.58
N LYS A 53 11.56 -10.70 -1.89
CA LYS A 53 12.87 -10.99 -2.48
C LYS A 53 13.24 -9.89 -3.46
N SER A 54 14.34 -9.22 -3.19
CA SER A 54 14.99 -8.33 -4.16
C SER A 54 15.98 -9.12 -5.01
N PHE A 55 16.12 -8.76 -6.27
CA PHE A 55 17.12 -9.32 -7.19
C PHE A 55 18.05 -8.21 -7.69
N ASP A 56 19.14 -8.62 -8.33
CA ASP A 56 20.04 -7.67 -8.99
C ASP A 56 19.30 -6.85 -10.05
N GLY A 57 19.65 -5.57 -10.14
CA GLY A 57 19.08 -4.66 -11.13
C GLY A 57 17.72 -4.09 -10.76
N GLY A 58 17.18 -4.32 -9.57
CA GLY A 58 15.95 -3.69 -9.06
C GLY A 58 14.67 -4.48 -9.32
N VAL A 59 14.76 -5.67 -9.91
CA VAL A 59 13.64 -6.62 -9.97
C VAL A 59 13.32 -7.09 -8.55
N TYR A 60 12.04 -7.28 -8.26
CA TYR A 60 11.60 -7.90 -7.02
C TYR A 60 10.38 -8.78 -7.24
N ALA A 61 10.16 -9.69 -6.30
CA ALA A 61 8.92 -10.44 -6.17
C ALA A 61 8.64 -10.68 -4.69
N GLY A 62 7.36 -10.79 -4.35
CA GLY A 62 6.95 -11.03 -2.98
C GLY A 62 5.53 -11.55 -2.88
N SER A 63 5.15 -11.80 -1.64
CA SER A 63 3.82 -12.22 -1.26
C SER A 63 3.45 -11.58 0.06
N TRP A 64 2.18 -11.27 0.24
CA TRP A 64 1.65 -10.61 1.41
C TRP A 64 0.35 -11.29 1.83
N ALA A 65 0.07 -11.38 3.12
CA ALA A 65 -1.19 -11.93 3.61
C ALA A 65 -1.68 -11.20 4.87
N SER A 66 -3.00 -11.18 5.04
CA SER A 66 -3.68 -10.66 6.23
C SER A 66 -4.99 -11.38 6.46
N ASN A 67 -5.50 -11.30 7.69
CA ASN A 67 -6.92 -11.51 7.90
C ASN A 67 -7.74 -10.37 7.27
N VAL A 68 -8.94 -10.72 6.80
CA VAL A 68 -9.98 -9.81 6.29
C VAL A 68 -11.33 -10.17 6.92
N ASP A 69 -12.30 -9.27 6.83
CA ASP A 69 -13.70 -9.47 7.19
C ASP A 69 -14.57 -8.56 6.30
N PHE A 70 -15.32 -9.17 5.39
CA PHE A 70 -16.27 -8.51 4.50
C PHE A 70 -17.73 -8.72 4.92
N GLY A 71 -17.98 -9.29 6.10
CA GLY A 71 -19.30 -9.69 6.56
C GLY A 71 -19.78 -11.03 5.97
N ASP A 72 -18.90 -11.77 5.30
CA ASP A 72 -19.12 -13.13 4.79
C ASP A 72 -18.07 -14.12 5.35
N ASP A 73 -17.98 -15.32 4.75
CA ASP A 73 -17.05 -16.36 5.21
C ASP A 73 -15.60 -16.15 4.70
N THR A 74 -15.29 -15.05 4.01
CA THR A 74 -13.95 -14.70 3.55
C THR A 74 -13.14 -14.12 4.70
N ASP A 75 -12.06 -14.80 5.09
CA ASP A 75 -11.29 -14.45 6.29
C ASP A 75 -9.79 -14.21 6.03
N ILE A 76 -9.31 -14.48 4.82
CA ILE A 76 -7.90 -14.31 4.44
C ILE A 76 -7.77 -13.65 3.06
N GLU A 77 -6.90 -12.64 2.99
CA GLU A 77 -6.32 -12.15 1.75
C GLU A 77 -4.87 -12.64 1.64
N TRP A 78 -4.49 -13.17 0.48
CA TRP A 78 -3.16 -13.67 0.18
C TRP A 78 -2.72 -13.27 -1.23
N ASP A 79 -1.80 -12.34 -1.29
CA ASP A 79 -1.43 -11.66 -2.52
C ASP A 79 -0.04 -12.06 -2.98
N PHE A 80 0.18 -11.89 -4.27
CA PHE A 80 1.47 -12.08 -4.92
C PHE A 80 1.78 -10.90 -5.82
N TYR A 81 3.02 -10.46 -5.83
CA TYR A 81 3.45 -9.36 -6.69
C TYR A 81 4.85 -9.57 -7.23
N ALA A 82 5.08 -8.97 -8.39
CA ALA A 82 6.40 -8.84 -8.97
C ALA A 82 6.51 -7.48 -9.67
N GLY A 83 7.69 -6.88 -9.61
CA GLY A 83 7.91 -5.55 -10.14
C GLY A 83 9.38 -5.24 -10.36
N GLN A 84 9.62 -3.99 -10.76
CA GLN A 84 10.92 -3.46 -11.11
C GLN A 84 11.00 -2.02 -10.62
N TYR A 85 11.94 -1.78 -9.70
CA TYR A 85 12.34 -0.44 -9.30
C TYR A 85 13.49 0.08 -10.17
N ILE A 86 13.39 1.32 -10.62
CA ILE A 86 14.40 2.02 -11.41
C ILE A 86 14.65 3.39 -10.78
N SER A 87 15.90 3.64 -10.41
CA SER A 87 16.38 4.99 -10.16
C SER A 87 16.75 5.64 -11.50
N LEU A 88 15.97 6.62 -11.94
CA LEU A 88 16.19 7.32 -13.20
C LEU A 88 17.34 8.33 -13.06
N ASN A 89 17.44 8.96 -11.89
CA ASN A 89 18.55 9.80 -11.43
C ASN A 89 18.45 9.97 -9.91
N ASP A 90 19.29 10.83 -9.33
CA ASP A 90 19.34 11.08 -7.89
C ASP A 90 18.01 11.57 -7.27
N ALA A 91 17.12 12.16 -8.08
CA ALA A 91 15.84 12.70 -7.64
C ALA A 91 14.62 11.92 -8.14
N LEU A 92 14.70 11.22 -9.28
CA LEU A 92 13.56 10.59 -9.91
C LEU A 92 13.65 9.07 -9.88
N SER A 93 12.53 8.43 -9.53
CA SER A 93 12.39 6.97 -9.55
C SER A 93 11.09 6.54 -10.21
N LEU A 94 11.08 5.31 -10.70
CA LEU A 94 9.92 4.62 -11.23
C LEU A 94 9.88 3.20 -10.64
N ASP A 95 8.73 2.79 -10.15
CA ASP A 95 8.44 1.42 -9.75
C ASP A 95 7.19 0.96 -10.50
N TYR A 96 7.27 -0.17 -11.18
CA TYR A 96 6.13 -0.73 -11.91
C TYR A 96 6.10 -2.24 -11.78
N GLY A 97 4.90 -2.80 -11.86
CA GLY A 97 4.71 -4.22 -11.68
C GLY A 97 3.28 -4.66 -11.79
N ILE A 98 3.04 -5.86 -11.31
CA ILE A 98 1.74 -6.49 -11.23
C ILE A 98 1.56 -7.11 -9.84
N ALA A 99 0.34 -7.04 -9.34
CA ALA A 99 -0.15 -7.76 -8.17
C ALA A 99 -1.31 -8.67 -8.58
N TYR A 100 -1.48 -9.76 -7.86
CA TYR A 100 -2.65 -10.62 -7.93
C TYR A 100 -3.18 -10.78 -6.52
N TYR A 101 -4.38 -10.25 -6.29
CA TYR A 101 -5.08 -10.33 -5.02
C TYR A 101 -5.89 -11.62 -4.98
N SER A 102 -5.78 -12.37 -3.89
CA SER A 102 -6.57 -13.60 -3.74
C SER A 102 -7.18 -13.78 -2.36
N TYR A 103 -8.45 -14.15 -2.33
CA TYR A 103 -9.25 -14.25 -1.12
C TYR A 103 -9.63 -15.71 -0.83
N HIS A 104 -9.62 -16.07 0.45
CA HIS A 104 -9.81 -17.43 0.95
C HIS A 104 -10.71 -17.44 2.20
N GLY A 105 -11.18 -18.62 2.59
CA GLY A 105 -12.02 -18.85 3.77
C GLY A 105 -13.35 -19.52 3.42
N GLY A 106 -14.13 -18.87 2.55
CA GLY A 106 -15.46 -19.32 2.12
C GLY A 106 -15.48 -19.95 0.73
N ASP A 107 -16.61 -20.60 0.40
CA ASP A 107 -16.80 -21.28 -0.89
C ASP A 107 -16.73 -20.34 -2.10
N ASN A 108 -17.11 -19.07 -1.93
CA ASN A 108 -17.13 -18.06 -2.99
C ASN A 108 -16.02 -17.01 -2.85
N SER A 109 -15.10 -17.13 -1.89
CA SER A 109 -14.06 -16.10 -1.66
C SER A 109 -13.24 -15.84 -2.92
N SER A 110 -12.93 -16.89 -3.68
CA SER A 110 -12.15 -16.76 -4.91
C SER A 110 -12.84 -15.96 -6.02
N ASP A 111 -14.15 -15.73 -5.93
CA ASP A 111 -14.88 -14.90 -6.89
C ASP A 111 -14.42 -13.45 -6.81
N GLY A 112 -13.84 -13.02 -5.69
CA GLY A 112 -13.26 -11.70 -5.52
C GLY A 112 -11.83 -11.55 -6.05
N ASN A 113 -11.18 -12.62 -6.53
CA ASN A 113 -9.76 -12.56 -6.92
C ASN A 113 -9.56 -11.67 -8.15
N TYR A 114 -8.52 -10.83 -8.14
CA TYR A 114 -8.25 -9.95 -9.29
C TYR A 114 -6.77 -9.61 -9.51
N PRO A 115 -6.36 -9.43 -10.77
CA PRO A 115 -5.05 -8.87 -11.12
C PRO A 115 -5.08 -7.34 -11.13
N GLU A 116 -3.94 -6.72 -10.84
CA GLU A 116 -3.77 -5.27 -10.91
C GLU A 116 -2.35 -4.92 -11.37
N ALA A 117 -2.23 -4.09 -12.39
CA ALA A 117 -0.96 -3.51 -12.81
C ALA A 117 -0.77 -2.14 -12.13
N TYR A 118 0.47 -1.81 -11.76
CA TYR A 118 0.77 -0.51 -11.15
C TYR A 118 2.01 0.15 -11.74
N ALA A 119 2.04 1.48 -11.62
CA ALA A 119 3.19 2.33 -11.87
C ALA A 119 3.22 3.46 -10.83
N LYS A 120 4.38 3.66 -10.21
CA LYS A 120 4.62 4.60 -9.12
C LYS A 120 5.83 5.45 -9.47
N PHE A 121 5.67 6.76 -9.42
CA PHE A 121 6.70 7.73 -9.75
C PHE A 121 7.11 8.46 -8.48
N GLY A 122 8.41 8.44 -8.17
CA GLY A 122 8.97 9.14 -7.02
C GLY A 122 9.77 10.37 -7.44
N TYR A 123 9.64 11.45 -6.68
CA TYR A 123 10.46 12.66 -6.78
C TYR A 123 11.00 13.06 -5.41
N ALA A 124 12.32 12.98 -5.26
CA ALA A 124 13.07 13.39 -4.09
C ALA A 124 13.57 14.83 -4.20
N SER A 125 13.42 15.60 -3.13
CA SER A 125 13.95 16.94 -3.00
C SER A 125 14.36 17.24 -1.56
N GLU A 126 14.96 18.42 -1.33
CA GLU A 126 15.22 18.92 0.03
C GLU A 126 13.92 19.13 0.84
N LEU A 127 12.78 19.26 0.15
CA LEU A 127 11.46 19.41 0.76
C LEU A 127 10.78 18.06 1.01
N GLY A 128 11.47 16.93 0.85
CA GLY A 128 10.90 15.60 1.08
C GLY A 128 10.65 14.83 -0.22
N GLN A 129 9.82 13.80 -0.11
CA GLN A 129 9.54 12.81 -1.15
C GLN A 129 8.10 12.96 -1.63
N THR A 130 7.91 13.17 -2.94
CA THR A 130 6.60 13.21 -3.57
C THR A 130 6.39 11.96 -4.43
N GLU A 131 5.21 11.38 -4.36
CA GLU A 131 4.82 10.19 -5.10
C GLU A 131 3.61 10.50 -5.99
N PHE A 132 3.62 9.96 -7.20
CA PHE A 132 2.45 9.85 -8.07
C PHE A 132 2.25 8.39 -8.43
N ASN A 133 1.17 7.78 -7.96
CA ASN A 133 0.96 6.35 -8.07
C ASN A 133 -0.32 6.07 -8.85
N PHE A 134 -0.28 5.05 -9.70
CA PHE A 134 -1.38 4.63 -10.55
C PHE A 134 -1.51 3.12 -10.52
N TRP A 135 -2.74 2.64 -10.38
CA TRP A 135 -3.11 1.24 -10.45
C TRP A 135 -4.24 1.03 -11.44
N TYR A 136 -4.24 -0.10 -12.11
CA TYR A 136 -5.27 -0.51 -13.05
C TYR A 136 -5.58 -2.00 -12.93
N SER A 137 -6.85 -2.32 -12.77
CA SER A 137 -7.40 -3.67 -12.92
C SER A 137 -8.42 -3.70 -14.05
N TRP A 138 -8.48 -4.82 -14.77
CA TRP A 138 -9.52 -5.08 -15.78
C TRP A 138 -10.64 -5.98 -15.25
N ASP A 139 -10.54 -6.43 -14.00
CA ASP A 139 -11.46 -7.38 -13.38
C ASP A 139 -11.54 -7.11 -11.87
N TYR A 140 -11.77 -5.86 -11.49
CA TYR A 140 -11.66 -5.42 -10.10
C TYR A 140 -12.61 -6.19 -9.19
N PHE A 141 -12.08 -6.82 -8.13
CA PHE A 141 -12.82 -7.74 -7.25
C PHE A 141 -13.63 -8.82 -8.01
N GLY A 142 -13.11 -9.30 -9.15
CA GLY A 142 -13.75 -10.33 -9.99
C GLY A 142 -15.09 -9.94 -10.61
N THR A 143 -15.42 -8.65 -10.61
CA THR A 143 -16.69 -8.11 -11.13
C THR A 143 -16.74 -8.04 -12.66
N GLY A 144 -15.60 -8.21 -13.34
CA GLY A 144 -15.41 -7.92 -14.76
C GLY A 144 -15.36 -6.41 -15.09
N ALA A 145 -15.35 -5.54 -14.07
CA ALA A 145 -15.22 -4.09 -14.24
C ALA A 145 -13.76 -3.66 -14.35
N GLY A 146 -13.48 -2.71 -15.24
CA GLY A 146 -12.22 -1.98 -15.20
C GLY A 146 -12.21 -1.03 -14.00
N HIS A 147 -11.07 -0.88 -13.34
CA HIS A 147 -10.90 0.01 -12.19
C HIS A 147 -9.54 0.70 -12.23
N THR A 148 -9.48 1.95 -11.77
CA THR A 148 -8.23 2.68 -11.56
C THR A 148 -8.16 3.33 -10.21
N VAL A 149 -6.94 3.39 -9.67
CA VAL A 149 -6.62 4.23 -8.51
C VAL A 149 -5.53 5.19 -8.94
N SER A 150 -5.70 6.47 -8.61
CA SER A 150 -4.67 7.50 -8.82
C SER A 150 -4.39 8.21 -7.52
N MET A 151 -3.14 8.23 -7.09
CA MET A 151 -2.71 8.80 -5.81
C MET A 151 -1.62 9.85 -6.01
N ILE A 152 -1.70 10.91 -5.21
CA ILE A 152 -0.58 11.78 -4.88
C ILE A 152 -0.26 11.65 -3.41
N ALA A 153 1.01 11.53 -3.06
CA ALA A 153 1.46 11.57 -1.68
C ALA A 153 2.71 12.43 -1.53
N HIS A 154 2.88 12.99 -0.34
CA HIS A 154 4.08 13.73 0.02
C HIS A 154 4.51 13.40 1.44
N SER A 155 5.78 13.04 1.60
CA SER A 155 6.41 12.70 2.87
C SER A 155 7.47 13.74 3.21
N TYR A 156 7.32 14.36 4.38
CA TYR A 156 8.28 15.34 4.91
C TYR A 156 8.84 14.85 6.24
N GLU A 157 10.16 14.78 6.36
CA GLU A 157 10.82 14.44 7.61
C GLU A 157 10.93 15.68 8.50
N LEU A 158 10.14 15.70 9.58
CA LEU A 158 10.09 16.79 10.55
C LEU A 158 11.32 16.80 11.47
N ALA A 159 11.82 15.61 11.79
CA ALA A 159 12.97 15.35 12.64
C ALA A 159 13.53 13.96 12.31
N PRO A 160 14.78 13.63 12.69
CA PRO A 160 15.36 12.31 12.40
C PRO A 160 14.44 11.17 12.82
N ASN A 161 14.03 10.32 11.86
CA ASN A 161 13.07 9.21 12.04
C ASN A 161 11.64 9.64 12.42
N HIS A 162 11.23 10.86 12.08
CA HIS A 162 9.88 11.38 12.31
C HIS A 162 9.35 12.00 11.02
N THR A 163 8.48 11.27 10.34
CA THR A 163 7.93 11.65 9.04
C THR A 163 6.46 11.98 9.16
N LEU A 164 6.03 13.04 8.49
CA LEU A 164 4.63 13.31 8.20
C LEU A 164 4.37 12.98 6.74
N ARG A 165 3.40 12.11 6.47
CA ARG A 165 2.95 11.75 5.12
C ARG A 165 1.52 12.18 4.92
N ALA A 166 1.27 13.01 3.91
CA ALA A 166 -0.07 13.34 3.45
C ALA A 166 -0.32 12.65 2.10
N SER A 167 -1.48 12.04 1.92
CA SER A 167 -1.90 11.48 0.64
C SER A 167 -3.36 11.78 0.32
N PHE A 168 -3.62 11.80 -0.98
CA PHE A 168 -4.94 11.88 -1.58
C PHE A 168 -4.98 10.93 -2.75
N ASP A 169 -6.06 10.15 -2.85
CA ASP A 169 -6.29 9.27 -3.98
C ASP A 169 -7.75 9.22 -4.40
N VAL A 170 -7.94 8.82 -5.65
CA VAL A 170 -9.24 8.67 -6.29
C VAL A 170 -9.34 7.26 -6.86
N SER A 171 -10.32 6.51 -6.37
CA SER A 171 -10.71 5.20 -6.88
C SER A 171 -11.85 5.38 -7.89
N ASN A 172 -11.72 4.80 -9.08
CA ASN A 172 -12.67 4.96 -10.18
C ASN A 172 -13.02 3.61 -10.79
N SER A 173 -14.30 3.26 -10.75
CA SER A 173 -14.89 2.30 -11.67
C SER A 173 -14.89 2.87 -13.09
N LEU A 174 -14.40 2.10 -14.05
CA LEU A 174 -14.47 2.41 -15.47
C LEU A 174 -15.71 1.81 -16.14
N ASP A 175 -16.50 1.03 -15.40
CA ASP A 175 -17.69 0.33 -15.87
C ASP A 175 -18.81 0.46 -14.84
N GLY A 176 -19.51 1.61 -14.89
CA GLY A 176 -20.59 1.94 -13.95
C GLY A 176 -21.82 1.02 -14.04
N ASP A 177 -21.92 0.17 -15.06
CA ASP A 177 -22.99 -0.84 -15.13
C ASP A 177 -22.64 -2.09 -14.31
N LYS A 178 -21.36 -2.33 -14.02
CA LYS A 178 -20.87 -3.50 -13.27
C LYS A 178 -20.49 -3.17 -11.84
N TRP A 179 -19.88 -2.00 -11.63
CA TRP A 179 -19.40 -1.60 -10.32
C TRP A 179 -19.66 -0.11 -10.10
N LEU A 180 -20.43 0.19 -9.06
CA LEU A 180 -20.63 1.53 -8.54
C LEU A 180 -20.24 1.53 -7.07
N TRP A 181 -19.51 2.57 -6.69
CA TRP A 181 -19.35 2.96 -5.31
C TRP A 181 -20.66 3.55 -4.81
N ASP A 182 -20.98 3.37 -3.52
CA ASP A 182 -22.19 3.88 -2.84
C ASP A 182 -23.56 3.67 -3.55
N GLY A 183 -23.61 2.82 -4.57
CA GLY A 183 -24.80 2.55 -5.38
C GLY A 183 -25.10 3.60 -6.45
N GLU A 184 -24.40 4.75 -6.47
CA GLU A 184 -24.67 5.83 -7.42
C GLU A 184 -23.41 6.34 -8.13
N ASN A 185 -22.26 6.37 -7.45
CA ASN A 185 -21.06 7.01 -7.96
C ASN A 185 -20.05 6.01 -8.57
N SER A 186 -19.49 6.35 -9.73
CA SER A 186 -18.39 5.55 -10.30
C SER A 186 -17.04 5.88 -9.67
N SER A 187 -16.96 6.81 -8.72
CA SER A 187 -15.70 7.23 -8.11
C SER A 187 -15.85 7.73 -6.69
N TYR A 188 -14.82 7.56 -5.87
CA TYR A 188 -14.70 8.21 -4.57
C TYR A 188 -13.29 8.71 -4.31
N HIS A 189 -13.15 9.48 -3.24
CA HIS A 189 -11.95 10.17 -2.78
C HIS A 189 -11.54 9.65 -1.41
N HIS A 190 -10.24 9.46 -1.22
CA HIS A 190 -9.63 9.13 0.06
C HIS A 190 -8.55 10.15 0.41
N TYR A 191 -8.53 10.55 1.68
CA TYR A 191 -7.55 11.48 2.23
C TYR A 191 -6.91 10.84 3.46
N ARG A 192 -5.58 10.89 3.56
CA ARG A 192 -4.86 10.34 4.72
C ARG A 192 -3.73 11.27 5.15
N LEU A 193 -3.61 11.47 6.46
CA LEU A 193 -2.50 12.13 7.10
C LEU A 193 -1.89 11.20 8.14
N ALA A 194 -0.67 10.76 7.91
CA ALA A 194 0.04 9.80 8.73
C ALA A 194 1.28 10.42 9.37
N TYR A 195 1.46 10.17 10.66
CA TYR A 195 2.71 10.37 11.36
C TYR A 195 3.41 9.02 11.52
N GLN A 196 4.67 8.95 11.09
CA GLN A 196 5.47 7.75 11.04
C GLN A 196 6.77 7.94 11.83
N THR A 197 7.14 6.94 12.63
CA THR A 197 8.41 6.94 13.36
C THR A 197 8.98 5.55 13.55
N SER A 198 10.27 5.46 13.88
CA SER A 198 10.92 4.19 14.18
C SER A 198 11.79 4.26 15.43
N PHE A 199 11.77 3.19 16.21
CA PHE A 199 12.58 3.03 17.41
C PHE A 199 13.11 1.59 17.49
N ALA A 200 14.44 1.45 17.60
CA ALA A 200 15.12 0.15 17.69
C ALA A 200 14.74 -0.86 16.58
N GLY A 201 14.50 -0.35 15.36
CA GLY A 201 14.10 -1.17 14.20
C GLY A 201 12.65 -1.62 14.22
N VAL A 202 11.82 -1.07 15.11
CA VAL A 202 10.36 -1.20 15.11
C VAL A 202 9.77 0.10 14.59
N ASN A 203 8.84 0.01 13.65
CA ASN A 203 8.16 1.14 13.06
C ASN A 203 6.79 1.32 13.70
N PHE A 204 6.36 2.56 13.82
CA PHE A 204 5.06 2.96 14.35
C PHE A 204 4.43 3.97 13.41
N GLU A 205 3.14 3.82 13.15
CA GLU A 205 2.34 4.80 12.43
C GLU A 205 1.07 5.13 13.20
N VAL A 206 0.69 6.40 13.18
CA VAL A 206 -0.66 6.86 13.53
C VAL A 206 -1.16 7.69 12.38
N ALA A 207 -2.29 7.31 11.80
CA ALA A 207 -2.88 8.01 10.67
C ALA A 207 -4.33 8.36 10.92
N ALA A 208 -4.73 9.56 10.52
CA ALA A 208 -6.13 9.93 10.39
C ALA A 208 -6.50 9.90 8.90
N GLU A 209 -7.66 9.33 8.59
CA GLU A 209 -8.12 9.24 7.22
C GLU A 209 -9.64 9.31 7.11
N ASN A 210 -10.12 9.61 5.92
CA ASN A 210 -11.54 9.64 5.60
C ASN A 210 -11.77 9.43 4.11
N THR A 211 -12.95 8.93 3.74
CA THR A 211 -13.44 8.95 2.37
C THR A 211 -14.67 9.86 2.24
N ASN A 212 -15.19 10.02 1.03
CA ASN A 212 -16.52 10.59 0.78
C ASN A 212 -17.59 9.53 0.50
N LEU A 213 -17.31 8.26 0.78
CA LEU A 213 -18.29 7.18 0.74
C LEU A 213 -19.20 7.24 1.96
N ASP A 214 -20.45 6.79 1.80
CA ASP A 214 -21.44 6.66 2.87
C ASP A 214 -21.53 5.21 3.36
N TRP A 215 -20.39 4.65 3.80
CA TRP A 215 -20.28 3.28 4.31
C TRP A 215 -19.63 3.26 5.71
N ASP A 216 -20.15 2.43 6.61
CA ASP A 216 -19.60 2.25 7.97
C ASP A 216 -18.11 1.82 7.96
N THR A 217 -17.68 1.12 6.92
CA THR A 217 -16.28 0.68 6.71
C THR A 217 -15.44 1.70 5.95
N ALA A 218 -15.98 2.86 5.56
CA ALA A 218 -15.30 3.92 4.80
C ALA A 218 -15.33 5.30 5.50
N ASP A 219 -15.95 5.38 6.68
CA ASP A 219 -16.02 6.56 7.53
C ASP A 219 -14.67 7.00 8.11
N GLY A 220 -14.65 8.25 8.59
CA GLY A 220 -13.46 8.89 9.14
C GLY A 220 -12.94 8.18 10.39
N ARG A 221 -11.65 7.84 10.40
CA ARG A 221 -11.04 7.01 11.45
C ARG A 221 -9.59 7.39 11.76
N VAL A 222 -9.09 6.76 12.83
CA VAL A 222 -7.67 6.76 13.17
C VAL A 222 -7.15 5.32 13.13
N VAL A 223 -6.11 5.09 12.32
CA VAL A 223 -5.42 3.80 12.20
C VAL A 223 -4.08 3.88 12.90
N VAL A 224 -3.77 2.88 13.71
CA VAL A 224 -2.47 2.71 14.38
C VAL A 224 -1.84 1.43 13.89
N SER A 225 -0.56 1.48 13.53
CA SER A 225 0.20 0.28 13.17
C SER A 225 1.56 0.21 13.87
N ILE A 226 1.99 -1.03 14.08
CA ILE A 226 3.34 -1.38 14.53
C ILE A 226 3.90 -2.42 13.55
N SER A 227 5.11 -2.21 13.05
CA SER A 227 5.73 -3.17 12.13
C SER A 227 7.21 -3.40 12.40
N LYS A 228 7.70 -4.55 11.97
CA LYS A 228 9.12 -4.88 11.99
C LYS A 228 9.49 -5.71 10.78
N THR A 229 10.56 -5.29 10.12
CA THR A 229 11.17 -6.04 9.01
C THR A 229 12.38 -6.82 9.51
N PHE A 230 12.51 -8.05 9.03
CA PHE A 230 13.60 -8.96 9.29
C PHE A 230 14.29 -9.31 7.97
N SER A 231 15.62 -9.21 7.92
CA SER A 231 16.43 -9.80 6.85
C SER A 231 16.62 -11.29 7.13
N LEU A 232 16.52 -12.13 6.09
CA LEU A 232 16.62 -13.59 6.19
C LEU A 232 17.96 -14.13 5.70
#